data_AF-A0A0J6XIR7-F1
#
_entry.id   AF-A0A0J6XIR7-F1
#
_cell.length_a   1.000
_cell.length_b   1.000
_cell.length_c   1.000
_cell.angle_alpha   90.00
_cell.angle_beta   90.00
_cell.angle_gamma   90.00
#
_symmetry.space_group_name_H-M   'P 1'
#
loop_
_entity.id
_entity.type
_entity.pdbx_description
1 polymer ?
#
loop_
_entity_poly.entity_id
_entity_poly.type
_entity_poly.pdbx_seq_one_letter_code
_entity_poly.pdbx_strand_id
1 'polypeptide(L)'
;MERVGAARELVLGYVHALNAIDEALRVAIPSLERLGDVLGLVRSRRIISRSGHVGTYSYTVHGAGCRFVSDDGAEVDVDFAADGSEVFDFWRLRCYGLSLPEPLDVTDHDLRSAVRSLQPLLHEVRPGWFSVAN
;
A
#
# COMPACT_ATOMS: atom_id res chain seq x y z
N MET A 1 10.08 -23.55 6.04
CA MET A 1 11.10 -22.57 5.61
C MET A 1 10.64 -21.84 4.33
N GLU A 2 10.06 -22.54 3.36
CA GLU A 2 9.55 -21.95 2.10
C GLU A 2 8.41 -20.93 2.28
N ARG A 3 7.40 -21.19 3.14
CA ARG A 3 6.25 -20.28 3.32
C ARG A 3 6.60 -18.94 3.95
N VAL A 4 7.55 -18.92 4.90
CA VAL A 4 8.01 -17.67 5.53
C VAL A 4 8.83 -16.83 4.54
N GLY A 5 9.61 -17.48 3.68
CA GLY A 5 10.29 -16.82 2.56
C GLY A 5 9.29 -16.17 1.60
N ALA A 6 8.27 -16.91 1.18
CA ALA A 6 7.21 -16.38 0.30
C ALA A 6 6.45 -15.21 0.93
N ALA A 7 6.11 -15.29 2.22
CA ALA A 7 5.45 -14.20 2.93
C ALA A 7 6.34 -12.96 3.06
N ARG A 8 7.65 -13.13 3.27
CA ARG A 8 8.61 -12.02 3.29
C ARG A 8 8.70 -11.33 1.94
N GLU A 9 8.82 -12.10 0.85
CA GLU A 9 8.85 -11.54 -0.50
C GLU A 9 7.53 -10.86 -0.86
N LEU A 10 6.38 -11.37 -0.41
CA LEU A 10 5.09 -10.73 -0.58
C LEU A 10 5.04 -9.35 0.11
N VAL A 11 5.52 -9.25 1.36
CA VAL A 11 5.54 -7.96 2.07
C VAL A 11 6.49 -6.98 1.39
N LEU A 12 7.65 -7.44 0.91
CA LEU A 12 8.57 -6.60 0.12
C LEU A 12 7.94 -6.16 -1.19
N GLY A 13 7.24 -7.04 -1.91
CA GLY A 13 6.52 -6.72 -3.13
C GLY A 13 5.47 -5.64 -2.91
N TYR A 14 4.68 -5.76 -1.84
CA TYR A 14 3.72 -4.74 -1.43
C TYR A 14 4.38 -3.37 -1.22
N VAL A 15 5.50 -3.33 -0.48
CA VAL A 15 6.25 -2.08 -0.21
C VAL A 15 6.81 -1.49 -1.50
N HIS A 16 7.37 -2.31 -2.40
CA HIS A 16 7.86 -1.83 -3.69
C HIS A 16 6.72 -1.27 -4.56
N ALA A 17 5.58 -1.93 -4.59
CA ALA A 17 4.41 -1.46 -5.33
C ALA A 17 3.89 -0.14 -4.76
N LEU A 18 3.83 0.00 -3.43
CA LEU A 18 3.44 1.24 -2.77
C LEU A 18 4.40 2.40 -3.09
N ASN A 19 5.71 2.17 -3.08
CA ASN A 19 6.70 3.18 -3.46
C ASN A 19 6.57 3.57 -4.95
N ALA A 20 6.34 2.60 -5.84
CA ALA A 20 6.12 2.88 -7.26
C ALA A 20 4.86 3.73 -7.50
N ILE A 21 3.80 3.49 -6.72
CA ILE A 21 2.57 4.30 -6.73
C ILE A 21 2.85 5.73 -6.25
N ASP A 22 3.59 5.92 -5.16
CA ASP A 22 3.97 7.25 -4.67
C ASP A 22 4.73 8.05 -5.75
N GLU A 23 5.75 7.43 -6.36
CA GLU A 23 6.51 8.04 -7.46
C GLU A 23 5.61 8.39 -8.65
N ALA A 24 4.73 7.48 -9.09
CA ALA A 24 3.82 7.73 -10.21
C ALA A 24 2.87 8.90 -9.93
N LEU A 25 2.36 9.00 -8.70
CA LEU A 25 1.48 10.09 -8.28
C LEU A 25 2.19 11.43 -8.18
N ARG A 26 3.41 11.48 -7.66
CA ARG A 26 4.23 12.70 -7.63
C ARG A 26 4.54 13.21 -9.04
N VAL A 27 4.81 12.31 -9.98
CA VAL A 27 5.00 12.67 -11.39
C VAL A 27 3.72 13.24 -12.00
N ALA A 28 2.57 12.60 -11.74
CA ALA A 28 1.29 13.03 -12.31
C ALA A 28 0.72 14.29 -11.66
N ILE A 29 1.03 14.52 -10.37
CA ILE A 29 0.55 15.64 -9.56
C ILE A 29 1.77 16.32 -8.94
N PRO A 30 2.44 17.24 -9.64
CA PRO A 30 3.68 17.86 -9.15
C PRO A 30 3.54 18.64 -7.83
N SER A 31 2.31 19.00 -7.43
CA SER A 31 2.03 19.65 -6.14
C SER A 31 1.83 18.66 -4.98
N LEU A 32 1.96 17.36 -5.21
CA LEU A 32 1.80 16.31 -4.21
C LEU A 32 3.12 16.14 -3.44
N GLU A 33 3.13 16.43 -2.15
CA GLU A 33 4.32 16.27 -1.32
C GLU A 33 4.43 14.88 -0.71
N ARG A 34 3.28 14.24 -0.43
CA ARG A 34 3.15 12.91 0.15
C ARG A 34 1.97 12.17 -0.48
N LEU A 35 2.05 10.84 -0.55
CA LEU A 35 0.95 10.01 -1.04
C LEU A 35 -0.37 10.27 -0.29
N GLY A 36 -0.31 10.49 1.03
CA GLY A 36 -1.48 10.81 1.85
C GLY A 36 -2.22 12.12 1.48
N ASP A 37 -1.55 13.05 0.78
CA ASP A 37 -2.17 14.32 0.36
C ASP A 37 -3.28 14.10 -0.69
N VAL A 38 -3.30 12.93 -1.36
CA VAL A 38 -4.36 12.52 -2.28
C VAL A 38 -5.74 12.62 -1.62
N LEU A 39 -5.86 12.31 -0.33
CA LEU A 39 -7.13 12.45 0.40
C LEU A 39 -7.58 13.91 0.45
N GLY A 40 -6.67 14.83 0.74
CA GLY A 40 -6.94 16.26 0.78
C GLY A 40 -7.37 16.78 -0.60
N LEU A 41 -6.66 16.37 -1.64
CA LEU A 41 -6.97 16.75 -3.02
C LEU A 41 -8.35 16.25 -3.47
N VAL A 42 -8.71 14.99 -3.19
CA VAL A 42 -10.05 14.44 -3.48
C VAL A 42 -11.13 15.16 -2.67
N ARG A 43 -10.92 15.39 -1.36
CA ARG A 43 -11.90 16.03 -0.48
C ARG A 43 -12.15 17.49 -0.85
N SER A 44 -11.12 18.18 -1.34
CA SER A 44 -11.26 19.55 -1.85
C SER A 44 -12.14 19.66 -3.09
N ARG A 45 -12.41 18.53 -3.80
CA ARG A 45 -13.12 18.43 -5.09
C ARG A 45 -12.57 19.36 -6.19
N ARG A 46 -11.37 19.90 -6.03
CA ARG A 46 -10.82 20.93 -6.91
C ARG A 46 -9.84 20.39 -7.95
N ILE A 47 -9.21 19.25 -7.69
CA ILE A 47 -8.05 18.80 -8.47
C ILE A 47 -8.24 17.37 -9.00
N ILE A 48 -8.67 16.42 -8.15
CA ILE A 48 -8.88 15.02 -8.58
C ILE A 48 -10.22 14.45 -8.12
N SER A 49 -10.81 13.58 -8.94
CA SER A 49 -11.99 12.79 -8.61
C SER A 49 -11.67 11.69 -7.60
N ARG A 50 -12.70 11.20 -6.91
CA ARG A 50 -12.58 10.11 -5.91
C ARG A 50 -11.99 8.82 -6.49
N SER A 51 -12.22 8.57 -7.77
CA SER A 51 -11.57 7.51 -8.53
C SER A 51 -11.01 8.07 -9.83
N GLY A 52 -9.97 7.44 -10.36
CA GLY A 52 -9.30 7.90 -11.56
C GLY A 52 -8.18 6.95 -11.98
N HIS A 53 -7.31 7.42 -12.88
CA HIS A 53 -6.14 6.68 -13.35
C HIS A 53 -4.90 7.57 -13.24
N VAL A 54 -3.77 6.96 -12.87
CA VAL A 54 -2.45 7.56 -12.81
C VAL A 54 -1.45 6.54 -13.35
N GLY A 55 -0.86 6.82 -14.51
CA GLY A 55 0.00 5.85 -15.19
C GLY A 55 -0.74 4.54 -15.46
N THR A 56 -0.15 3.42 -15.02
CA THR A 56 -0.68 2.05 -15.12
C THR A 56 -1.58 1.66 -13.95
N TYR A 57 -1.97 2.62 -13.10
CA TYR A 57 -2.79 2.37 -11.92
C TYR A 57 -4.15 3.05 -12.06
N SER A 58 -5.23 2.29 -11.84
CA SER A 58 -6.49 2.88 -11.43
C SER A 58 -6.47 3.10 -9.91
N TYR A 59 -7.12 4.14 -9.42
CA TYR A 59 -7.23 4.41 -7.99
C TYR A 59 -8.66 4.68 -7.57
N THR A 60 -8.99 4.35 -6.31
CA THR A 60 -10.26 4.70 -5.66
C THR A 60 -10.00 5.07 -4.19
N VAL A 61 -10.28 6.32 -3.83
CA VAL A 61 -10.21 6.80 -2.45
C VAL A 61 -11.41 6.31 -1.64
N HIS A 62 -11.17 5.84 -0.42
CA HIS A 62 -12.18 5.39 0.54
C HIS A 62 -11.80 5.78 1.96
N GLY A 63 -12.76 6.09 2.84
CA GLY A 63 -12.48 6.38 4.25
C GLY A 63 -11.26 7.30 4.49
N ALA A 64 -10.22 6.70 5.09
CA ALA A 64 -8.92 7.31 5.34
C ALA A 64 -7.79 6.73 4.47
N GLY A 65 -8.11 6.09 3.35
CA GLY A 65 -7.18 5.37 2.50
C GLY A 65 -7.48 5.47 1.01
N CYS A 66 -6.67 4.75 0.24
CA CYS A 66 -6.82 4.62 -1.20
C CYS A 66 -6.45 3.21 -1.64
N ARG A 67 -7.25 2.68 -2.56
CA ARG A 67 -6.95 1.45 -3.27
C ARG A 67 -6.43 1.77 -4.66
N PHE A 68 -5.30 1.18 -4.99
CA PHE A 68 -4.70 1.21 -6.31
C PHE A 68 -4.79 -0.18 -6.93
N VAL A 69 -5.08 -0.24 -8.22
CA VAL A 69 -5.09 -1.49 -8.99
C VAL A 69 -4.26 -1.27 -10.24
N SER A 70 -3.19 -2.04 -10.40
CA SER A 70 -2.36 -2.02 -11.62
C SER A 70 -3.04 -2.74 -12.78
N ASP A 71 -2.53 -2.51 -13.99
CA ASP A 71 -3.04 -3.15 -15.21
C ASP A 71 -2.96 -4.69 -15.20
N ASP A 72 -2.05 -5.27 -14.41
CA ASP A 72 -1.94 -6.72 -14.20
C ASP A 72 -2.88 -7.25 -13.11
N GLY A 73 -3.68 -6.38 -12.50
CA GLY A 73 -4.71 -6.72 -11.50
C GLY A 73 -4.24 -6.68 -10.05
N ALA A 74 -2.96 -6.42 -9.77
CA ALA A 74 -2.49 -6.35 -8.39
C ALA A 74 -3.12 -5.16 -7.64
N GLU A 75 -3.68 -5.43 -6.47
CA GLU A 75 -4.37 -4.48 -5.60
C GLU A 75 -3.48 -4.05 -4.43
N VAL A 76 -3.18 -2.75 -4.35
CA VAL A 76 -2.50 -2.12 -3.22
C VAL A 76 -3.51 -1.22 -2.51
N ASP A 77 -4.05 -1.69 -1.38
CA ASP A 77 -4.93 -0.91 -0.51
C ASP A 77 -4.11 -0.39 0.68
N VAL A 78 -4.14 0.91 0.91
CA VAL A 78 -3.36 1.58 1.97
C VAL A 78 -4.24 2.61 2.70
N ASP A 79 -4.06 2.74 4.01
CA ASP A 79 -4.63 3.84 4.79
C ASP A 79 -3.55 4.89 5.07
N PHE A 80 -3.99 6.11 5.38
CA PHE A 80 -3.12 7.21 5.77
C PHE A 80 -3.41 7.60 7.22
N ALA A 81 -2.35 7.70 8.03
CA ALA A 81 -2.44 8.25 9.37
C ALA A 81 -2.67 9.77 9.32
N ALA A 82 -2.95 10.37 10.48
CA ALA A 82 -3.26 11.80 10.56
C ALA A 82 -2.10 12.72 10.12
N ASP A 83 -0.87 12.23 10.18
CA ASP A 83 0.34 12.91 9.70
C ASP A 83 0.65 12.65 8.21
N GLY A 84 -0.24 11.91 7.52
CA GLY A 84 -0.11 11.55 6.11
C GLY A 84 0.74 10.31 5.83
N SER A 85 1.31 9.66 6.85
CA SER A 85 2.08 8.44 6.67
C SER A 85 1.23 7.26 6.20
N GLU A 86 1.80 6.45 5.32
CA GLU A 86 1.20 5.22 4.80
C GLU A 86 1.17 4.15 5.89
N VAL A 87 -0.02 3.60 6.15
CA VAL A 87 -0.22 2.53 7.14
C VAL A 87 -1.02 1.38 6.54
N PHE A 88 -0.60 0.16 6.84
CA PHE A 88 -1.23 -1.06 6.35
C PHE A 88 -1.23 -2.16 7.41
N ASP A 89 -2.13 -3.13 7.26
CA ASP A 89 -2.32 -4.24 8.18
C ASP A 89 -2.21 -5.60 7.43
N PHE A 90 -2.37 -6.69 8.17
CA PHE A 90 -2.32 -8.03 7.57
C PHE A 90 -3.47 -8.29 6.58
N TRP A 91 -4.62 -7.63 6.75
CA TRP A 91 -5.72 -7.79 5.80
C TRP A 91 -5.33 -7.23 4.43
N ARG A 92 -4.74 -6.03 4.39
CA ARG A 92 -4.23 -5.40 3.15
C ARG A 92 -3.15 -6.23 2.47
N LEU A 93 -2.20 -6.76 3.25
CA LEU A 93 -1.15 -7.64 2.73
C LEU A 93 -1.71 -8.93 2.12
N ARG A 94 -2.73 -9.53 2.74
CA ARG A 94 -3.41 -10.69 2.16
C ARG A 94 -4.16 -10.34 0.88
N CYS A 95 -4.88 -9.22 0.86
CA CYS A 95 -5.58 -8.76 -0.34
C CYS A 95 -4.60 -8.56 -1.50
N TYR A 96 -3.45 -7.92 -1.24
CA TYR A 96 -2.38 -7.81 -2.22
C TYR A 96 -1.92 -9.19 -2.72
N GLY A 97 -1.57 -10.10 -1.82
CA GLY A 97 -1.15 -11.47 -2.19
C GLY A 97 -2.15 -12.21 -3.07
N LEU A 98 -3.44 -12.11 -2.74
CA LEU A 98 -4.52 -12.77 -3.49
C LEU A 98 -4.81 -12.11 -4.84
N SER A 99 -4.45 -10.85 -5.01
CA SER A 99 -4.65 -10.09 -6.25
C SER A 99 -3.53 -10.25 -7.28
N LEU A 100 -2.39 -10.83 -6.89
CA LEU A 100 -1.28 -11.05 -7.81
C LEU A 100 -1.67 -11.98 -8.97
N PRO A 101 -1.02 -11.85 -10.15
CA PRO A 101 -1.24 -12.76 -11.28
C PRO A 101 -1.06 -14.24 -10.91
N GLU A 102 -0.13 -14.53 -9.99
CA GLU A 102 -0.01 -15.80 -9.30
C GLU A 102 -0.40 -15.59 -7.82
N PRO A 103 -1.67 -15.87 -7.44
CA PRO A 103 -2.16 -15.59 -6.10
C PRO A 103 -1.37 -16.34 -5.03
N LEU A 104 -0.99 -15.61 -3.99
CA LEU A 104 -0.30 -16.16 -2.83
C LEU A 104 -1.15 -15.95 -1.56
N ASP A 105 -1.70 -17.06 -1.05
CA ASP A 105 -2.45 -17.07 0.21
C ASP A 105 -1.51 -17.32 1.40
N VAL A 106 -1.42 -16.33 2.29
CA VAL A 106 -0.54 -16.33 3.46
C VAL A 106 -1.33 -16.20 4.75
N THR A 107 -0.89 -16.89 5.79
CA THR A 107 -1.54 -16.81 7.10
C THR A 107 -1.07 -15.59 7.89
N ASP A 108 -1.84 -15.19 8.92
CA ASP A 108 -1.39 -14.13 9.86
C ASP A 108 -0.10 -14.52 10.57
N HIS A 109 0.14 -15.81 10.76
CA HIS A 109 1.38 -16.29 11.38
C HIS A 109 2.58 -16.07 10.46
N ASP A 110 2.42 -16.36 9.17
CA ASP A 110 3.45 -16.12 8.16
C ASP A 110 3.73 -14.63 8.01
N LEU A 111 2.68 -13.81 7.89
CA LEU A 111 2.79 -12.35 7.80
C LEU A 111 3.44 -11.74 9.06
N ARG A 112 3.05 -12.19 10.25
CA ARG A 112 3.67 -11.74 11.51
C ARG A 112 5.15 -12.07 11.56
N SER A 113 5.54 -13.25 11.08
CA SER A 113 6.95 -13.64 11.01
C SER A 113 7.71 -12.80 9.97
N ALA A 114 7.09 -12.56 8.81
CA ALA A 114 7.64 -11.75 7.73
C ALA A 114 7.89 -10.29 8.16
N VAL A 115 6.87 -9.59 8.68
CA VAL A 115 7.03 -8.18 9.10
C VAL A 115 8.07 -8.02 10.22
N ARG A 116 8.16 -8.98 11.15
CA ARG A 116 9.20 -8.99 12.18
C ARG A 116 10.60 -9.16 11.60
N SER A 117 10.75 -10.03 10.60
CA SER A 117 12.03 -10.23 9.91
C SER A 117 12.47 -9.04 9.07
N LEU A 118 11.54 -8.12 8.77
CA LEU A 118 11.77 -6.91 8.00
C LEU A 118 12.01 -5.69 8.90
N GLN A 119 12.21 -5.84 10.20
CA GLN A 119 12.72 -4.74 11.02
C GLN A 119 14.20 -4.48 10.70
N PRO A 120 14.66 -3.21 10.62
CA PRO A 120 13.93 -1.97 10.93
C PRO A 120 13.18 -1.36 9.74
N LEU A 121 13.18 -1.96 8.55
CA LEU A 121 12.50 -1.43 7.36
C LEU A 121 11.00 -1.18 7.61
N LEU A 122 10.34 -2.06 8.37
CA LEU A 122 8.96 -1.88 8.80
C LEU A 122 8.88 -1.62 10.30
N HIS A 123 8.06 -0.64 10.70
CA HIS A 123 7.79 -0.37 12.11
C HIS A 123 6.29 -0.53 12.40
N GLU A 124 5.97 -1.09 13.56
CA GLU A 124 4.59 -1.27 14.02
C GLU A 124 4.12 0.03 14.69
N VAL A 125 3.19 0.74 14.06
CA VAL A 125 2.65 2.03 14.54
C VAL A 125 1.55 1.86 15.59
N ARG A 126 0.82 0.75 15.51
CA ARG A 126 -0.16 0.26 16.50
C ARG A 126 -0.32 -1.26 16.30
N PRO A 127 -0.85 -2.01 17.28
CA PRO A 127 -0.92 -3.47 17.18
C PRO A 127 -1.54 -3.97 15.86
N GLY A 128 -0.75 -4.67 15.05
CA GLY A 128 -1.14 -5.23 13.75
C GLY A 128 -1.11 -4.26 12.57
N TRP A 129 -0.60 -3.04 12.75
CA TRP A 129 -0.48 -2.01 11.71
C TRP A 129 0.96 -1.54 11.57
N PHE A 130 1.39 -1.41 10.33
CA PHE A 130 2.78 -1.19 9.97
C PHE A 130 2.90 0.00 9.03
N SER A 131 4.06 0.64 9.07
CA SER A 131 4.48 1.65 8.12
C SER A 131 5.94 1.42 7.73
N VAL A 132 6.34 1.93 6.57
CA VAL A 132 7.73 1.88 6.10
C VAL A 132 8.53 2.89 6.91
N ALA A 133 9.70 2.49 7.41
CA ALA A 133 10.61 3.40 8.07
C ALA A 133 11.22 4.37 7.04
N ASN A 134 11.08 5.68 7.30
CA ASN A 134 11.74 6.75 6.56
C ASN A 134 13.22 6.88 6.93
#